data_AF-A0A495XKE2-F1
#
_entry.id   AF-A0A495XKE2-F1
#
_cell.length_a   1.000
_cell.length_b   1.000
_cell.length_c   1.000
_cell.angle_alpha   90.00
_cell.angle_beta   90.00
_cell.angle_gamma   90.00
#
_symmetry.space_group_name_H-M   'P 1'
#
loop_
_entity.id
_entity.type
_entity.pdbx_description
1 polymer ?
#
loop_
_entity_poly.entity_id
_entity_poly.type
_entity_poly.pdbx_seq_one_letter_code
_entity_poly.pdbx_strand_id
1 'polypeptide(L)'
;MASNRKAEERYANLVNSIDFVTEQFGPLDRLIAKMRENPAPPGSWRVTPPDELKKLLAKVRQNLTTLKDRAVQYETELKTREWKV
;
A
#
# COMPACT_ATOMS: atom_id res chain seq x y z
N MET A 1 -30.78 -0.63 9.12
CA MET A 1 -29.81 -1.70 8.78
C MET A 1 -29.05 -1.50 7.45
N ALA A 2 -29.37 -0.51 6.59
CA ALA A 2 -28.65 -0.31 5.33
C ALA A 2 -27.25 0.37 5.48
N SER A 3 -26.99 1.08 6.58
CA SER A 3 -25.74 1.80 6.82
C SER A 3 -24.55 0.86 7.10
N ASN A 4 -24.74 -0.17 7.95
CA ASN A 4 -23.67 -1.12 8.29
C ASN A 4 -23.18 -1.91 7.09
N ARG A 5 -24.10 -2.44 6.27
CA ARG A 5 -23.73 -3.21 5.07
C ARG A 5 -22.89 -2.39 4.08
N LYS A 6 -23.24 -1.11 3.87
CA LYS A 6 -22.47 -0.23 2.98
C LYS A 6 -21.08 0.12 3.57
N ALA A 7 -20.97 0.22 4.89
CA ALA A 7 -19.69 0.41 5.56
C ALA A 7 -18.79 -0.83 5.43
N GLU A 8 -19.36 -2.02 5.62
CA GLU A 8 -18.68 -3.31 5.43
C GLU A 8 -18.19 -3.49 3.99
N GLU A 9 -19.02 -3.19 2.99
CA GLU A 9 -18.64 -3.25 1.56
C GLU A 9 -17.51 -2.28 1.22
N ARG A 10 -17.57 -1.04 1.71
CA ARG A 10 -16.50 -0.05 1.53
C ARG A 10 -15.20 -0.49 2.17
N TYR A 11 -15.29 -1.10 3.35
CA TYR A 11 -14.14 -1.61 4.06
C TYR A 11 -13.49 -2.79 3.31
N ALA A 12 -14.29 -3.78 2.88
CA ALA A 12 -13.79 -4.89 2.07
C ALA A 12 -13.09 -4.40 0.80
N ASN A 13 -13.67 -3.41 0.12
CA ASN A 13 -13.05 -2.80 -1.06
C ASN A 13 -11.71 -2.12 -0.75
N LEU A 14 -11.59 -1.44 0.40
CA LEU A 14 -10.34 -0.82 0.84
C LEU A 14 -9.25 -1.88 1.08
N VAL A 15 -9.56 -2.93 1.85
CA VAL A 15 -8.59 -4.00 2.15
C VAL A 15 -8.14 -4.71 0.86
N ASN A 16 -9.08 -5.06 -0.01
CA ASN A 16 -8.78 -5.68 -1.30
C ASN A 16 -7.89 -4.79 -2.17
N SER A 17 -8.10 -3.47 -2.15
CA SER A 17 -7.26 -2.52 -2.91
C SER A 17 -5.84 -2.44 -2.34
N ILE A 18 -5.69 -2.47 -1.02
CA ILE A 18 -4.37 -2.51 -0.35
C ILE A 18 -3.64 -3.80 -0.71
N ASP A 19 -4.33 -4.93 -0.70
CA ASP A 19 -3.76 -6.24 -1.02
C ASP A 19 -3.32 -6.29 -2.49
N PHE A 20 -4.17 -5.85 -3.42
CA PHE A 20 -3.83 -5.77 -4.84
C PHE A 20 -2.55 -4.96 -5.10
N VAL A 21 -2.40 -3.79 -4.46
CA VAL A 21 -1.20 -2.96 -4.59
C VAL A 21 0.01 -3.65 -3.98
N THR A 22 -0.16 -4.29 -2.82
CA THR A 22 0.92 -4.99 -2.11
C THR A 22 1.47 -6.17 -2.92
N GLU A 23 0.61 -6.88 -3.65
CA GLU A 23 1.01 -7.96 -4.57
C GLU A 23 1.96 -7.48 -5.66
N GLN A 24 1.82 -6.23 -6.14
CA GLN A 24 2.68 -5.66 -7.17
C GLN A 24 4.11 -5.39 -6.67
N PHE A 25 4.32 -5.35 -5.35
CA PHE A 25 5.64 -5.07 -4.79
C PHE A 25 6.64 -6.21 -4.98
N GLY A 26 6.19 -7.47 -5.11
CA GLY A 26 7.07 -8.60 -5.41
C GLY A 26 7.70 -8.51 -6.81
N PRO A 27 6.92 -8.30 -7.87
CA PRO A 27 7.43 -7.98 -9.20
C PRO A 27 8.33 -6.72 -9.23
N LEU A 28 7.93 -5.64 -8.54
CA LEU A 28 8.72 -4.39 -8.49
C LEU A 28 10.08 -4.60 -7.82
N ASP A 29 10.14 -5.34 -6.72
CA ASP A 29 11.40 -5.65 -6.03
C ASP A 29 12.37 -6.41 -6.96
N ARG A 30 11.87 -7.41 -7.70
CA ARG A 30 12.64 -8.15 -8.69
C ARG A 30 13.12 -7.28 -9.85
N LEU A 31 12.32 -6.30 -10.27
CA LEU A 31 12.70 -5.35 -11.32
C LEU A 31 13.83 -4.45 -10.83
N ILE A 32 13.68 -3.84 -9.64
CA ILE A 32 14.68 -2.97 -9.03
C ILE A 32 16.00 -3.72 -8.81
N ALA A 33 15.95 -4.98 -8.36
CA ALA A 33 17.15 -5.81 -8.17
C ALA A 33 17.94 -6.07 -9.46
N LYS A 34 17.29 -6.01 -10.63
CA LYS A 34 17.94 -6.18 -11.94
C LYS A 34 18.44 -4.87 -12.54
N MET A 35 18.05 -3.72 -11.99
CA MET A 35 18.49 -2.42 -12.48
C MET A 35 19.98 -2.24 -12.19
N ARG A 36 20.72 -1.83 -13.23
CA ARG A 36 22.09 -1.37 -13.07
C ARG A 36 22.08 0.12 -12.78
N GLU A 37 23.04 0.57 -11.98
CA GLU A 37 23.30 2.01 -11.88
C GLU A 37 23.69 2.54 -13.25
N ASN A 38 22.98 3.57 -13.71
CA ASN A 38 23.28 4.26 -14.94
C ASN A 38 23.23 5.77 -14.69
N PRO A 39 24.35 6.37 -14.23
CA PRO A 39 24.41 7.80 -13.98
C PRO A 39 24.24 8.54 -15.31
N ALA A 40 23.09 9.21 -15.49
CA ALA A 40 22.83 10.00 -16.70
C ALA A 40 23.68 11.29 -16.69
N PRO A 41 24.13 11.77 -17.88
CA PRO A 41 24.88 13.00 -17.99
C PRO A 41 24.15 14.21 -17.39
N PRO A 42 24.88 15.26 -16.96
CA PRO A 42 24.26 16.53 -16.54
C PRO A 42 23.33 17.07 -17.63
N GLY A 43 22.11 17.50 -17.25
CA GLY A 43 21.10 18.00 -18.18
C GLY A 43 20.21 16.94 -18.85
N SER A 44 20.49 15.64 -18.64
CA SER A 44 19.65 14.54 -19.12
C SER A 44 18.61 14.11 -18.07
N TRP A 45 17.51 13.50 -18.52
CA TRP A 45 16.54 12.87 -17.63
C TRP A 45 17.22 11.79 -16.77
N ARG A 46 17.17 11.94 -15.45
CA ARG A 46 17.76 10.99 -14.51
C ARG A 46 16.70 10.00 -14.05
N VAL A 47 16.98 8.71 -14.21
CA VAL A 47 16.21 7.67 -13.54
C VAL A 47 16.68 7.58 -12.09
N THR A 48 15.74 7.51 -11.14
CA THR A 48 16.04 7.31 -9.72
C THR A 48 16.95 6.08 -9.54
N PRO A 49 18.06 6.19 -8.80
CA PRO A 49 18.97 5.07 -8.58
C PRO A 49 18.27 3.86 -7.94
N PRO A 50 18.71 2.62 -8.24
CA PRO A 50 18.12 1.41 -7.67
C PRO A 50 18.03 1.43 -6.14
N ASP A 51 19.04 1.97 -5.45
CA ASP A 51 19.05 2.04 -4.00
C ASP A 51 18.03 3.02 -3.41
N GLU A 52 17.77 4.13 -4.11
CA GLU A 52 16.68 5.04 -3.74
C GLU A 52 15.31 4.39 -3.99
N LEU A 53 15.17 3.65 -5.10
CA LEU A 53 13.95 2.88 -5.38
C LEU A 53 13.69 1.80 -4.33
N LYS A 54 14.73 1.10 -3.84
CA LYS A 54 14.60 0.14 -2.72
C LYS A 54 14.11 0.84 -1.45
N LYS A 55 14.67 2.00 -1.11
CA LYS A 55 14.24 2.78 0.06
C LYS A 55 12.79 3.24 -0.06
N LEU A 56 12.39 3.71 -1.24
CA LEU A 56 11.00 4.08 -1.52
C LEU A 56 10.06 2.87 -1.39
N LEU A 57 10.43 1.73 -1.96
CA LEU A 57 9.65 0.50 -1.87
C LEU A 57 9.49 0.04 -0.41
N ALA A 58 10.55 0.06 0.38
CA ALA A 58 10.51 -0.27 1.80
C ALA A 58 9.57 0.67 2.58
N LYS A 59 9.67 1.99 2.33
CA LYS A 59 8.80 2.99 2.96
C LYS A 59 7.33 2.79 2.59
N VAL A 60 7.03 2.54 1.31
CA VAL A 60 5.66 2.32 0.85
C VAL A 60 5.09 1.02 1.45
N ARG A 61 5.89 -0.05 1.49
CA ARG A 61 5.50 -1.30 2.18
C ARG A 61 5.09 -1.04 3.62
N GLN A 62 5.94 -0.35 4.39
CA GLN A 62 5.65 -0.02 5.78
C GLN A 62 4.38 0.83 5.94
N ASN A 63 4.18 1.82 5.07
CA ASN A 63 2.99 2.66 5.07
C ASN A 63 1.72 1.86 4.79
N LEU A 64 1.74 0.94 3.81
CA LEU A 64 0.58 0.11 3.49
C LEU A 64 0.28 -0.93 4.58
N THR A 65 1.30 -1.51 5.20
CA THR A 65 1.12 -2.36 6.38
C THR A 65 0.43 -1.58 7.50
N THR A 66 0.94 -0.39 7.83
CA THR A 66 0.34 0.48 8.86
C THR A 66 -1.10 0.87 8.52
N LEU A 67 -1.39 1.14 7.24
CA LEU A 67 -2.73 1.45 6.78
C LEU A 67 -3.67 0.26 6.93
N LYS A 68 -3.21 -0.96 6.58
CA LYS A 68 -3.97 -2.20 6.74
C LYS A 68 -4.27 -2.48 8.21
N ASP A 69 -3.28 -2.34 9.09
CA ASP A 69 -3.45 -2.57 10.54
C ASP A 69 -4.50 -1.61 11.13
N ARG A 70 -4.44 -0.32 10.75
CA ARG A 70 -5.45 0.66 11.16
C ARG A 70 -6.83 0.35 10.59
N ALA A 71 -6.90 -0.11 9.34
CA ALA A 71 -8.16 -0.52 8.74
C ALA A 71 -8.79 -1.66 9.57
N VAL A 72 -8.01 -2.70 9.90
CA VAL A 72 -8.48 -3.84 10.73
C VAL A 72 -8.94 -3.39 12.11
N GLN A 73 -8.23 -2.45 12.72
CA GLN A 73 -8.65 -1.85 13.98
C GLN A 73 -10.02 -1.17 13.85
N TYR A 74 -10.22 -0.34 12.82
CA TYR A 74 -11.50 0.35 12.60
C TYR A 74 -12.64 -0.59 12.28
N GLU A 75 -12.40 -1.68 11.55
CA GLU A 75 -13.41 -2.73 11.32
C GLU A 75 -13.82 -3.39 12.63
N THR A 76 -12.86 -3.68 13.50
CA THR A 76 -13.12 -4.26 14.82
C THR A 76 -13.93 -3.30 15.69
N GLU A 77 -13.58 -2.02 15.71
CA GLU A 77 -14.32 -0.97 16.42
C GLU A 77 -15.76 -0.81 15.87
N LEU A 78 -15.95 -0.89 14.55
CA LEU A 78 -17.26 -0.83 13.91
C LEU A 78 -18.15 -2.03 14.26
N LYS A 79 -17.58 -3.24 14.34
CA LYS A 79 -18.33 -4.46 14.68
C LYS A 79 -18.66 -4.57 16.16
N THR A 80 -17.79 -4.06 17.03
CA THR A 80 -17.93 -4.15 18.50
C THR A 80 -18.81 -3.05 19.08
N ARG A 81 -18.83 -1.86 18.48
CA ARG A 81 -19.83 -0.84 18.81
C ARG A 81 -21.15 -1.24 18.17
N GLU A 82 -22.07 -1.82 18.94
CA GLU A 82 -23.48 -1.77 18.58
C GLU A 82 -23.85 -0.29 18.44
N TRP A 83 -23.98 0.19 17.20
CA TRP A 83 -24.50 1.53 16.94
C TRP A 83 -25.95 1.55 17.43
N LYS A 84 -26.15 2.01 18.67
CA LYS A 84 -27.47 2.46 19.14
C LYS A 84 -27.87 3.62 18.23
N VAL A 85 -28.69 3.31 17.22
CA VAL A 85 -29.50 4.29 16.48
C VAL A 85 -30.71 4.61 17.33
#